data_AF-A0A022W6N5-F1
#
_entry.id   AF-A0A022W6N5-F1
#
_cell.length_a   1.000
_cell.length_b   1.000
_cell.length_c   1.000
_cell.angle_alpha   90.00
_cell.angle_beta   90.00
_cell.angle_gamma   90.00
#
_symmetry.space_group_name_H-M   'P 1'
#
loop_
_entity.id
_entity.type
_entity.pdbx_description
1 polymer ?
#
loop_
_entity_poly.entity_id
_entity_poly.type
_entity_poly.pdbx_seq_one_letter_code
_entity_poly.pdbx_strand_id
1 'polypeptide(L)'
;MDEDTRTTSVPILRSRQDWHVWYRAIHDFGRAEGVWDLVRPDLEGEPAFRTEPAPITRPPKGTDARTWDKYELDLAKQYKEFDQYDKEQDALRKFRYHLVCSVQHPIMTSLALEEHSHVIFKKLKERLCPTQSERRRDVRQRWKSLMEDPPAKDVGIWLQNWENTYEDVKELGILDEESAIDDLIEANEQIDPMYTRVLEIHRELDTNR
;
A
#
# COMPACT_ATOMS: atom_id res chain seq x y z
N MET A 1 -16.88 21.23 -15.79
CA MET A 1 -15.73 20.42 -16.24
C MET A 1 -15.24 19.80 -14.95
N ASP A 2 -15.89 18.71 -14.57
CA ASP A 2 -15.69 18.09 -13.26
C ASP A 2 -14.41 17.28 -13.32
N GLU A 3 -13.40 17.80 -12.63
CA GLU A 3 -12.13 17.12 -12.42
C GLU A 3 -12.42 15.97 -11.45
N ASP A 4 -12.50 14.77 -12.02
CA ASP A 4 -12.63 13.49 -11.35
C ASP A 4 -11.41 13.30 -10.44
N THR A 5 -11.46 13.92 -9.26
CA THR A 5 -10.56 13.59 -8.15
C THR A 5 -10.89 12.17 -7.74
N ARG A 6 -10.26 11.20 -8.42
CA ARG A 6 -10.08 9.86 -7.89
C ARG A 6 -9.33 10.03 -6.58
N THR A 7 -10.11 10.19 -5.52
CA THR A 7 -9.63 10.03 -4.16
C THR A 7 -9.29 8.55 -4.07
N THR A 8 -8.06 8.19 -4.41
CA THR A 8 -7.53 6.85 -4.18
C THR A 8 -7.49 6.66 -2.67
N SER A 9 -8.63 6.23 -2.14
CA SER A 9 -8.79 5.89 -0.73
C SER A 9 -7.75 4.82 -0.43
N VAL A 10 -6.81 5.14 0.45
CA VAL A 10 -5.83 4.16 0.91
C VAL A 10 -6.61 3.01 1.53
N PRO A 11 -6.34 1.75 1.14
CA PRO A 11 -6.96 0.57 1.75
C PRO A 11 -6.85 0.66 3.28
N ILE A 12 -7.83 0.14 4.02
CA ILE A 12 -7.76 0.14 5.49
C ILE A 12 -7.24 -1.21 5.96
N LEU A 13 -6.15 -1.22 6.72
CA LEU A 13 -5.60 -2.40 7.39
C LEU A 13 -6.46 -2.76 8.60
N ARG A 14 -7.32 -3.78 8.46
CA ARG A 14 -8.19 -4.30 9.52
C ARG A 14 -7.68 -5.61 10.07
N SER A 15 -7.08 -6.42 9.20
CA SER A 15 -6.65 -7.78 9.48
C SER A 15 -5.41 -8.16 8.68
N ARG A 16 -4.95 -9.40 8.84
CA ARG A 16 -3.86 -9.97 8.04
C ARG A 16 -4.19 -10.07 6.55
N GLN A 17 -5.47 -10.18 6.20
CA GLN A 17 -5.92 -10.32 4.81
C GLN A 17 -5.66 -9.03 4.01
N ASP A 18 -5.84 -7.88 4.65
CA ASP A 18 -5.65 -6.57 4.01
C ASP A 18 -4.16 -6.23 3.81
N TRP A 19 -3.25 -6.99 4.44
CA TRP A 19 -1.83 -6.66 4.55
C TRP A 19 -1.18 -6.37 3.20
N HIS A 20 -1.36 -7.23 2.19
CA HIS A 20 -0.64 -7.11 0.92
C HIS A 20 -1.09 -5.88 0.11
N VAL A 21 -2.40 -5.67 0.02
CA VAL A 21 -2.99 -4.54 -0.71
C VAL A 21 -2.65 -3.23 0.00
N TRP A 22 -2.78 -3.19 1.33
CA TRP A 22 -2.40 -2.04 2.15
C TRP A 22 -0.91 -1.74 2.09
N TYR A 23 -0.05 -2.75 2.23
CA TYR A 23 1.41 -2.59 2.19
C TYR A 23 1.86 -2.01 0.85
N ARG A 24 1.30 -2.49 -0.27
CA ARG A 24 1.59 -1.95 -1.60
C ARG A 24 1.22 -0.47 -1.69
N ALA A 25 0.04 -0.08 -1.20
CA ALA A 25 -0.39 1.32 -1.20
C ALA A 25 0.54 2.23 -0.36
N ILE A 26 0.92 1.79 0.85
CA ILE A 26 1.83 2.55 1.73
C ILE A 26 3.24 2.61 1.14
N HIS A 27 3.71 1.53 0.53
CA HIS A 27 4.99 1.49 -0.18
C HIS A 27 5.03 2.50 -1.33
N ASP A 28 4.01 2.51 -2.17
CA ASP A 28 3.94 3.43 -3.31
C ASP A 28 3.83 4.88 -2.86
N PHE A 29 3.07 5.15 -1.79
CA PHE A 29 3.03 6.47 -1.17
C PHE A 29 4.40 6.92 -0.65
N GLY A 30 5.10 6.07 0.10
CA GLY A 30 6.44 6.38 0.62
C GLY A 30 7.48 6.62 -0.48
N ARG A 31 7.37 5.92 -1.61
CA ARG A 31 8.22 6.17 -2.79
C ARG A 31 7.88 7.48 -3.49
N ALA A 32 6.59 7.80 -3.63
CA ALA A 32 6.15 9.04 -4.25
C ALA A 32 6.60 10.28 -3.46
N GLU A 33 6.55 10.22 -2.12
CA GLU A 33 7.04 11.27 -1.23
C GLU A 33 8.58 11.24 -1.04
N GLY A 34 9.29 10.26 -1.59
CA GLY A 34 10.75 10.16 -1.52
C GLY A 34 11.31 9.80 -0.12
N VAL A 35 10.49 9.25 0.77
CA VAL A 35 10.87 8.93 2.17
C VAL A 35 10.94 7.43 2.47
N TRP A 36 10.67 6.56 1.49
CA TRP A 36 10.60 5.11 1.70
C TRP A 36 11.80 4.54 2.45
N ASP A 37 13.02 4.94 2.08
CA ASP A 37 14.24 4.45 2.72
C ASP A 37 14.41 4.87 4.19
N LEU A 38 13.67 5.90 4.62
CA LEU A 38 13.65 6.38 6.01
C LEU A 38 12.55 5.71 6.85
N VAL A 39 11.54 5.12 6.23
CA VAL A 39 10.33 4.63 6.93
C VAL A 39 10.06 3.14 6.77
N ARG A 40 10.76 2.46 5.85
CA ARG A 40 10.56 1.03 5.57
C ARG A 40 10.70 0.19 6.85
N PRO A 41 9.86 -0.83 7.04
CA PRO A 41 9.82 -1.61 8.29
C PRO A 41 11.05 -2.51 8.49
N ASP A 42 11.78 -2.79 7.42
CA ASP A 42 12.99 -3.64 7.42
C ASP A 42 14.28 -2.83 7.59
N LEU A 43 14.17 -1.55 7.93
CA LEU A 43 15.34 -0.74 8.21
C LEU A 43 16.04 -1.25 9.48
N GLU A 44 17.34 -1.52 9.36
CA GLU A 44 18.20 -1.82 10.50
C GLU A 44 18.67 -0.51 11.14
N GLY A 45 18.35 -0.33 12.43
CA GLY A 45 18.71 0.86 13.19
C GLY A 45 17.77 2.05 12.97
N GLU A 46 18.15 3.19 13.55
CA GLU A 46 17.39 4.44 13.41
C GLU A 46 17.68 5.10 12.04
N PRO A 47 16.66 5.64 11.36
CA PRO A 47 16.86 6.37 10.11
C PRO A 47 17.73 7.61 10.32
N ALA A 48 18.64 7.86 9.38
CA ALA A 48 19.42 9.10 9.36
C ALA A 48 18.57 10.26 8.82
N PHE A 49 17.75 10.85 9.69
CA PHE A 49 16.97 12.05 9.37
C PHE A 49 17.90 13.27 9.19
N ARG A 50 17.51 14.18 8.30
CA ARG A 50 18.10 15.51 8.25
C ARG A 50 17.86 16.20 9.58
N THR A 51 18.91 16.83 10.10
CA THR A 51 18.83 17.72 11.25
C THR A 51 18.57 19.14 10.79
N GLU A 52 17.93 19.93 11.64
CA GLU A 52 17.78 21.36 11.42
C GLU A 52 19.17 22.01 11.22
N PRO A 53 19.39 22.77 10.14
CA PRO A 53 20.67 23.42 9.89
C PRO A 53 21.00 24.45 10.99
N ALA A 54 22.23 24.42 11.49
CA ALA A 54 22.66 25.35 12.53
C ALA A 54 22.59 26.81 12.06
N PRO A 55 22.16 27.75 12.93
CA PRO A 55 22.12 29.16 12.59
C PRO A 55 23.53 29.70 12.33
N ILE A 56 23.75 30.35 11.20
CA ILE A 56 25.01 31.05 10.94
C ILE A 56 25.02 32.43 11.58
N THR A 57 26.19 32.82 12.08
CA THR A 57 26.38 34.11 12.76
C THR A 57 26.72 35.20 11.75
N ARG A 58 26.00 36.33 11.82
CA ARG A 58 26.28 37.50 11.00
C ARG A 58 27.63 38.13 11.37
N PRO A 59 28.50 38.48 10.40
CA PRO A 59 29.73 39.18 10.66
C PRO A 59 29.51 40.57 11.31
N PRO A 60 30.43 41.05 12.16
CA PRO A 60 30.39 42.41 12.71
C PRO A 60 30.39 43.49 11.62
N LYS A 61 29.90 44.70 11.97
CA LYS A 61 30.05 45.87 11.11
C LYS A 61 31.54 46.22 10.96
N GLY A 62 31.97 46.54 9.74
CA GLY A 62 33.37 46.86 9.44
C GLY A 62 34.25 45.66 9.06
N THR A 63 33.68 44.45 8.99
CA THR A 63 34.37 43.26 8.46
C THR A 63 34.70 43.44 6.96
N ASP A 64 35.81 42.88 6.50
CA ASP A 64 36.27 42.95 5.11
C ASP A 64 35.29 42.28 4.12
N ALA A 65 35.35 42.72 2.85
CA ALA A 65 34.45 42.26 1.80
C ALA A 65 34.51 40.74 1.58
N ARG A 66 35.69 40.12 1.68
CA ARG A 66 35.85 38.67 1.45
C ARG A 66 35.12 37.85 2.51
N THR A 67 35.12 38.32 3.76
CA THR A 67 34.36 37.67 4.84
C THR A 67 32.86 37.85 4.66
N TRP A 68 32.40 38.99 4.12
CA TRP A 68 30.99 39.19 3.75
C TRP A 68 30.57 38.26 2.60
N ASP A 69 31.37 38.16 1.53
CA ASP A 69 31.10 37.26 0.40
C ASP A 69 30.98 35.80 0.86
N LYS A 70 31.87 35.38 1.78
CA LYS A 70 31.80 34.04 2.38
C LYS A 70 30.52 33.85 3.19
N TYR A 71 30.13 34.83 4.01
CA TYR A 71 28.89 34.78 4.78
C TYR A 71 27.66 34.67 3.88
N GLU A 72 27.58 35.43 2.78
CA GLU A 72 26.46 35.36 1.83
C GLU A 72 26.38 33.97 1.16
N LEU A 73 27.52 33.41 0.78
CA LEU A 73 27.58 32.06 0.23
C LEU A 73 27.13 31.00 1.26
N ASP A 74 27.59 31.09 2.50
CA ASP A 74 27.22 30.16 3.56
C ASP A 74 25.75 30.33 3.98
N LEU A 75 25.20 31.55 3.91
CA LEU A 75 23.77 31.84 4.08
C LEU A 75 22.93 31.18 2.98
N ALA A 76 23.35 31.31 1.73
CA ALA A 76 22.67 30.65 0.61
C ALA A 76 22.67 29.13 0.74
N LYS A 77 23.79 28.53 1.19
CA LYS A 77 23.87 27.10 1.50
C LYS A 77 22.93 26.71 2.64
N GLN A 78 22.94 27.47 3.74
CA GLN A 78 22.08 27.19 4.89
C GLN A 78 20.60 27.24 4.50
N TYR A 79 20.16 28.23 3.71
CA TYR A 79 18.79 28.28 3.23
C TYR A 79 18.41 27.06 2.38
N LYS A 80 19.33 26.59 1.53
CA LYS A 80 19.12 25.37 0.73
C LYS A 80 19.03 24.13 1.61
N GLU A 81 19.88 24.01 2.61
CA GLU A 81 19.84 22.90 3.58
C GLU A 81 18.54 22.93 4.39
N PHE A 82 18.06 24.12 4.77
CA PHE A 82 16.83 24.30 5.52
C PHE A 82 15.60 23.92 4.68
N ASP A 83 15.54 24.34 3.42
CA ASP A 83 14.49 23.94 2.48
C ASP A 83 14.46 22.41 2.28
N GLN A 84 15.62 21.77 2.20
CA GLN A 84 15.70 20.30 2.12
C GLN A 84 15.25 19.61 3.41
N TYR A 85 15.65 20.14 4.57
CA TYR A 85 15.20 19.67 5.87
C TYR A 85 13.67 19.78 6.00
N ASP A 86 13.10 20.95 5.73
CA ASP A 86 11.66 21.19 5.88
C ASP A 86 10.83 20.29 4.94
N LYS A 87 11.27 20.12 3.69
CA LYS A 87 10.63 19.18 2.73
C LYS A 87 10.64 17.75 3.24
N GLU A 88 11.77 17.29 3.78
CA GLU A 88 11.86 15.94 4.34
C GLU A 88 10.94 15.76 5.56
N GLN A 89 10.92 16.75 6.46
CA GLN A 89 10.02 16.73 7.62
C GLN A 89 8.54 16.74 7.21
N ASP A 90 8.17 17.52 6.20
CA ASP A 90 6.80 17.54 5.67
C ASP A 90 6.39 16.20 5.06
N ALA A 91 7.26 15.61 4.23
CA ALA A 91 7.05 14.28 3.65
C ALA A 91 6.91 13.19 4.73
N LEU A 92 7.73 13.23 5.77
CA LEU A 92 7.64 12.31 6.92
C LEU A 92 6.33 12.48 7.70
N ARG A 93 5.87 13.72 7.91
CA ARG A 93 4.57 14.02 8.55
C ARG A 93 3.42 13.47 7.72
N LYS A 94 3.43 13.68 6.40
CA LYS A 94 2.42 13.12 5.48
C LYS A 94 2.41 11.60 5.50
N PHE A 95 3.57 10.97 5.41
CA PHE A 95 3.69 9.52 5.50
C PHE A 95 3.13 8.99 6.81
N ARG A 96 3.48 9.62 7.93
CA ARG A 96 2.95 9.24 9.25
C ARG A 96 1.42 9.34 9.28
N TYR A 97 0.87 10.43 8.77
CA TYR A 97 -0.58 10.62 8.69
C TYR A 97 -1.24 9.51 7.88
N HIS A 98 -0.73 9.22 6.67
CA HIS A 98 -1.24 8.15 5.82
C HIS A 98 -1.15 6.76 6.48
N LEU A 99 -0.03 6.47 7.15
CA LEU A 99 0.18 5.22 7.88
C LEU A 99 -0.84 5.05 9.01
N VAL A 100 -1.08 6.09 9.81
CA VAL A 100 -1.99 6.02 10.96
C VAL A 100 -3.46 5.99 10.53
N CYS A 101 -3.85 6.81 9.56
CA CYS A 101 -5.25 6.91 9.13
C CYS A 101 -5.71 5.70 8.30
N SER A 102 -4.78 4.92 7.75
CA SER A 102 -5.08 3.71 6.98
C SER A 102 -5.10 2.42 7.80
N VAL A 103 -5.04 2.51 9.13
CA VAL A 103 -5.06 1.34 10.03
C VAL A 103 -6.26 1.44 10.97
N GLN A 104 -6.94 0.31 11.20
CA GLN A 104 -8.14 0.30 12.03
C GLN A 104 -7.82 0.73 13.49
N HIS A 105 -8.72 1.53 14.07
CA HIS A 105 -8.51 2.21 15.35
C HIS A 105 -7.97 1.33 16.49
N PRO A 106 -8.49 0.11 16.77
CA PRO A 106 -8.00 -0.71 17.88
C PRO A 106 -6.54 -1.14 17.73
N ILE A 107 -6.05 -1.27 16.50
CA ILE A 107 -4.66 -1.61 16.20
C ILE A 107 -3.77 -0.39 16.44
N MET A 108 -4.26 0.80 16.06
CA MET A 108 -3.52 2.05 16.23
C MET A 108 -3.48 2.56 17.67
N THR A 109 -4.47 2.27 18.51
CA THR A 109 -4.46 2.73 19.92
C THR A 109 -3.19 2.30 20.66
N SER A 110 -2.69 1.09 20.42
CA SER A 110 -1.43 0.60 21.03
C SER A 110 -0.16 1.20 20.44
N LEU A 111 -0.25 1.84 19.27
CA LEU A 111 0.89 2.39 18.52
C LEU A 111 0.90 3.92 18.50
N ALA A 112 -0.12 4.56 19.07
CA ALA A 112 -0.31 6.01 19.03
C ALA A 112 0.81 6.80 19.74
N LEU A 113 1.48 6.17 20.72
CA LEU A 113 2.57 6.77 21.50
C LEU A 113 3.94 6.68 20.80
N GLU A 114 4.05 5.93 19.71
CA GLU A 114 5.31 5.80 18.98
C GLU A 114 5.62 7.09 18.21
N GLU A 115 6.84 7.58 18.42
CA GLU A 115 7.33 8.82 17.82
C GLU A 115 7.63 8.64 16.33
N HIS A 116 8.32 7.56 15.98
CA HIS A 116 8.82 7.35 14.63
C HIS A 116 7.94 6.41 13.79
N SER A 117 7.62 6.85 12.57
CA SER A 117 6.83 6.08 11.58
C SER A 117 7.41 4.69 11.30
N HIS A 118 8.75 4.55 11.28
CA HIS A 118 9.40 3.27 11.03
C HIS A 118 9.09 2.24 12.13
N VAL A 119 9.02 2.66 13.40
CA VAL A 119 8.68 1.78 14.53
C VAL A 119 7.24 1.31 14.44
N ILE A 120 6.31 2.23 14.14
CA ILE A 120 4.90 1.91 13.92
C ILE A 120 4.79 0.87 12.82
N PHE A 121 5.43 1.12 11.68
CA PHE A 121 5.34 0.25 10.52
C PHE A 121 5.96 -1.12 10.78
N LYS A 122 7.11 -1.18 11.45
CA LYS A 122 7.75 -2.43 11.86
C LYS A 122 6.84 -3.26 12.77
N LYS A 123 6.22 -2.66 13.79
CA LYS A 123 5.28 -3.34 14.69
C LYS A 123 4.04 -3.84 13.96
N LEU A 124 3.52 -3.08 12.99
CA LEU A 124 2.42 -3.52 12.13
C LEU A 124 2.83 -4.74 11.31
N LYS A 125 4.03 -4.75 10.74
CA LYS A 125 4.59 -5.90 10.00
C LYS A 125 4.70 -7.13 10.87
N GLU A 126 5.30 -7.01 12.04
CA GLU A 126 5.46 -8.14 12.98
C GLU A 126 4.12 -8.75 13.40
N ARG A 127 3.08 -7.92 13.54
CA ARG A 127 1.75 -8.36 14.02
C ARG A 127 0.87 -8.93 12.89
N LEU A 128 0.89 -8.29 11.73
CA LEU A 128 -0.14 -8.45 10.70
C LEU A 128 0.39 -8.98 9.36
N CYS A 129 1.70 -8.99 9.11
CA CYS A 129 2.24 -9.64 7.92
C CYS A 129 1.94 -11.14 7.98
N PRO A 130 1.09 -11.67 7.08
CA PRO A 130 0.89 -13.11 7.02
C PRO A 130 2.17 -13.77 6.50
N THR A 131 2.43 -14.98 6.97
CA THR A 131 3.41 -15.86 6.34
C THR A 131 2.93 -16.27 4.95
N GLN A 132 3.84 -16.67 4.06
CA GLN A 132 3.48 -17.15 2.72
C GLN A 132 2.47 -18.33 2.80
N SER A 133 2.64 -19.23 3.77
CA SER A 133 1.75 -20.37 4.00
C SER A 133 0.36 -19.94 4.48
N GLU A 134 0.27 -18.96 5.37
CA GLU A 134 -1.01 -18.39 5.81
C GLU A 134 -1.72 -17.69 4.67
N ARG A 135 -1.00 -16.89 3.87
CA ARG A 135 -1.56 -16.23 2.68
C ARG A 135 -2.14 -17.26 1.69
N ARG A 136 -1.39 -18.32 1.40
CA ARG A 136 -1.86 -19.39 0.50
C ARG A 136 -3.10 -20.11 1.06
N ARG A 137 -3.16 -20.35 2.37
CA ARG A 137 -4.32 -20.97 3.01
C ARG A 137 -5.55 -20.07 2.94
N ASP A 138 -5.38 -18.80 3.24
CA ASP A 138 -6.44 -17.79 3.19
C ASP A 138 -7.04 -17.68 1.79
N VAL A 139 -6.19 -17.52 0.77
CA VAL A 139 -6.64 -17.41 -0.63
C VAL A 139 -7.39 -18.67 -1.07
N ARG A 140 -6.91 -19.87 -0.69
CA ARG A 140 -7.64 -21.12 -0.95
C ARG A 140 -9.00 -21.18 -0.27
N GLN A 141 -9.10 -20.69 0.97
CA GLN A 141 -10.35 -20.69 1.71
C GLN A 141 -11.34 -19.69 1.08
N ARG A 142 -10.88 -18.50 0.67
CA ARG A 142 -11.70 -17.52 -0.06
C ARG A 142 -12.17 -18.10 -1.40
N TRP A 143 -11.28 -18.73 -2.15
CA TRP A 143 -11.60 -19.38 -3.41
C TRP A 143 -12.67 -20.47 -3.23
N LYS A 144 -12.48 -21.37 -2.26
CA LYS A 144 -13.47 -22.40 -1.94
C LYS A 144 -14.82 -21.81 -1.53
N SER A 145 -14.82 -20.74 -0.74
CA SER A 145 -16.06 -20.07 -0.34
C SER A 145 -16.82 -19.47 -1.52
N LEU A 146 -16.13 -19.09 -2.59
CA LEU A 146 -16.76 -18.57 -3.80
C LEU A 146 -17.45 -19.68 -4.63
N MET A 147 -17.01 -20.93 -4.46
CA MET A 147 -17.56 -22.14 -5.09
C MET A 147 -18.80 -22.71 -4.37
N GLU A 148 -18.92 -22.50 -3.06
CA GLU A 148 -19.88 -23.25 -2.23
C GLU A 148 -21.32 -22.71 -2.25
N ASP A 149 -21.56 -21.40 -2.44
CA ASP A 149 -22.90 -20.88 -2.75
C ASP A 149 -22.83 -19.38 -3.18
N PRO A 150 -23.40 -19.02 -4.35
CA PRO A 150 -23.53 -17.64 -4.77
C PRO A 150 -24.62 -16.91 -3.98
N PRO A 151 -24.36 -15.70 -3.43
CA PRO A 151 -25.33 -15.00 -2.62
C PRO A 151 -26.52 -14.54 -3.46
N ALA A 152 -27.72 -15.04 -3.13
CA ALA A 152 -28.98 -14.79 -3.85
C ALA A 152 -29.38 -13.31 -4.05
N LYS A 153 -28.67 -12.35 -3.46
CA LYS A 153 -28.99 -10.91 -3.50
C LYS A 153 -27.86 -10.00 -3.95
N ASP A 154 -26.62 -10.48 -4.04
CA ASP A 154 -25.44 -9.61 -4.23
C ASP A 154 -24.43 -10.19 -5.25
N VAL A 155 -24.94 -10.63 -6.41
CA VAL A 155 -24.12 -11.19 -7.50
C VAL A 155 -22.99 -10.24 -7.93
N GLY A 156 -23.23 -8.93 -7.94
CA GLY A 156 -22.20 -7.94 -8.28
C GLY A 156 -21.02 -7.93 -7.29
N ILE A 157 -21.30 -8.04 -5.99
CA ILE A 157 -20.25 -8.12 -4.95
C ILE A 157 -19.54 -9.47 -5.05
N TRP A 158 -20.28 -10.54 -5.33
CA TRP A 158 -19.72 -11.88 -5.53
C TRP A 158 -18.74 -11.93 -6.72
N LEU A 159 -19.12 -11.37 -7.88
CA LEU A 159 -18.24 -11.26 -9.05
C LEU A 159 -17.00 -10.42 -8.75
N GLN A 160 -17.15 -9.29 -8.04
CA GLN A 160 -16.00 -8.48 -7.64
C GLN A 160 -15.03 -9.26 -6.72
N ASN A 161 -15.57 -10.10 -5.83
CA ASN A 161 -14.75 -10.95 -4.96
C ASN A 161 -14.06 -12.08 -5.74
N TRP A 162 -14.68 -12.60 -6.80
CA TRP A 162 -14.05 -13.53 -7.75
C TRP A 162 -12.85 -12.89 -8.43
N GLU A 163 -13.02 -11.72 -9.06
CA GLU A 163 -11.92 -11.00 -9.73
C GLU A 163 -10.77 -10.73 -8.76
N ASN A 164 -11.07 -10.21 -7.56
CA ASN A 164 -10.06 -9.90 -6.56
C ASN A 164 -9.32 -11.15 -6.07
N THR A 165 -10.03 -12.27 -5.87
CA THR A 165 -9.42 -13.51 -5.39
C THR A 165 -8.66 -14.23 -6.51
N TYR A 166 -9.09 -14.10 -7.77
CA TYR A 166 -8.38 -14.65 -8.93
C TYR A 166 -6.99 -14.02 -9.09
N GLU A 167 -6.86 -12.70 -8.94
CA GLU A 167 -5.55 -12.03 -8.98
C GLU A 167 -4.61 -12.57 -7.89
N ASP A 168 -5.12 -12.83 -6.68
CA ASP A 168 -4.35 -13.46 -5.59
C ASP A 168 -3.96 -14.92 -5.91
N VAL A 169 -4.88 -15.70 -6.47
CA VAL A 169 -4.66 -17.10 -6.88
C VAL A 169 -3.58 -17.18 -7.94
N LYS A 170 -3.63 -16.27 -8.92
CA LYS A 170 -2.66 -16.13 -10.00
C LYS A 170 -1.28 -15.69 -9.48
N GLU A 171 -1.23 -14.66 -8.63
CA GLU A 171 0.03 -14.19 -8.02
C GLU A 171 0.72 -15.30 -7.22
N LEU A 172 -0.06 -16.17 -6.57
CA LEU A 172 0.45 -17.26 -5.73
C LEU A 172 0.65 -18.59 -6.46
N GLY A 173 0.31 -18.67 -7.75
CA GLY A 173 0.36 -19.91 -8.53
C GLY A 173 -0.40 -21.04 -7.85
N ILE A 174 -1.61 -20.76 -7.33
CA ILE A 174 -2.44 -21.75 -6.66
C ILE A 174 -3.20 -22.61 -7.68
N LEU A 175 -3.71 -21.99 -8.75
CA LEU A 175 -4.40 -22.61 -9.88
C LEU A 175 -3.88 -22.00 -11.18
N ASP A 176 -3.95 -22.77 -12.26
CA ASP A 176 -3.82 -22.25 -13.62
C ASP A 176 -5.11 -21.58 -14.10
N GLU A 177 -5.01 -20.85 -15.21
CA GLU A 177 -6.12 -20.06 -15.76
C GLU A 177 -7.29 -20.93 -16.24
N GLU A 178 -7.01 -22.10 -16.83
CA GLU A 178 -8.05 -23.02 -17.30
C GLU A 178 -8.86 -23.58 -16.12
N SER A 179 -8.18 -24.07 -15.08
CA SER A 179 -8.82 -24.58 -13.86
C SER A 179 -9.65 -23.50 -13.15
N ALA A 180 -9.17 -22.25 -13.16
CA ALA A 180 -9.92 -21.15 -12.56
C ALA A 180 -11.20 -20.78 -13.33
N ILE A 181 -11.18 -20.91 -14.66
CA ILE A 181 -12.36 -20.71 -15.52
C ILE A 181 -13.36 -21.85 -15.29
N ASP A 182 -12.89 -23.09 -15.21
CA ASP A 182 -13.74 -24.26 -14.97
C ASP A 182 -14.46 -24.14 -13.62
N ASP A 183 -13.74 -23.74 -12.57
CA ASP A 183 -14.31 -23.45 -11.25
C ASP A 183 -15.41 -22.37 -11.31
N LEU A 184 -15.19 -21.29 -12.07
CA LEU A 184 -16.20 -20.23 -12.25
C LEU A 184 -17.44 -20.73 -13.00
N ILE A 185 -17.28 -21.60 -13.99
CA ILE A 185 -18.38 -22.21 -14.74
C ILE A 185 -19.21 -23.10 -13.81
N GLU A 186 -18.56 -23.98 -13.03
CA GLU A 186 -19.21 -24.86 -12.06
C GLU A 186 -19.97 -24.05 -10.99
N ALA A 187 -19.39 -22.96 -10.49
CA ALA A 187 -20.07 -22.09 -9.53
C ALA A 187 -21.30 -21.39 -10.15
N ASN A 188 -21.26 -21.05 -11.44
CA ASN A 188 -22.38 -20.43 -12.15
C ASN A 188 -23.50 -21.43 -12.52
N GLU A 189 -23.21 -22.72 -12.71
CA GLU A 189 -24.24 -23.75 -12.90
C GLU A 189 -25.26 -23.78 -11.75
N GLN A 190 -24.80 -23.49 -10.54
CA GLN A 190 -25.64 -23.42 -9.36
C GLN A 190 -26.58 -22.20 -9.36
N ILE A 191 -26.26 -21.15 -10.13
CA ILE A 191 -27.06 -19.92 -10.26
C ILE A 191 -28.05 -20.04 -11.42
N ASP A 192 -27.54 -20.37 -12.61
CA ASP A 192 -28.30 -20.44 -13.85
C ASP A 192 -27.78 -21.59 -14.73
N PRO A 193 -28.36 -22.79 -14.57
CA PRO A 193 -27.99 -23.96 -15.37
C PRO A 193 -28.17 -23.76 -16.89
N MET A 194 -29.07 -22.86 -17.31
CA MET A 194 -29.30 -22.60 -18.74
C MET A 194 -28.23 -21.69 -19.33
N TYR A 195 -27.77 -20.70 -18.57
CA TYR A 195 -26.66 -19.84 -18.99
C TYR A 195 -25.36 -20.64 -19.13
N THR A 196 -25.04 -21.51 -18.17
CA THR A 196 -23.83 -22.34 -18.26
C THR A 196 -23.88 -23.28 -19.46
N ARG A 197 -25.03 -23.87 -19.75
CA ARG A 197 -25.19 -24.75 -20.92
C ARG A 197 -24.90 -24.03 -22.25
N VAL A 198 -25.24 -22.75 -22.35
CA VAL A 198 -24.93 -21.91 -23.53
C VAL A 198 -23.42 -21.65 -23.64
N LEU A 199 -22.75 -21.38 -22.51
CA LEU A 199 -21.29 -21.17 -22.48
C LEU A 199 -20.50 -22.43 -22.86
N GLU A 200 -20.90 -23.60 -22.39
CA GLU A 200 -20.30 -24.88 -22.77
C GLU A 200 -20.38 -25.10 -24.29
N ILE A 201 -21.56 -24.91 -24.88
CA ILE A 201 -21.79 -25.06 -26.32
C ILE A 201 -20.89 -24.10 -27.12
N HIS A 202 -20.72 -22.87 -26.66
CA HIS A 202 -19.80 -21.91 -27.29
C HIS A 202 -18.34 -22.38 -27.22
N ARG A 203 -17.89 -22.90 -26.08
CA ARG A 203 -16.52 -23.39 -25.88
C ARG A 203 -16.22 -24.61 -26.78
N GLU A 204 -17.19 -25.53 -26.92
CA GLU A 204 -17.10 -26.69 -27.82
C GLU A 204 -17.01 -26.29 -29.31
N LEU A 205 -17.67 -25.19 -29.70
CA LEU A 205 -17.64 -24.68 -31.07
C LEU A 205 -16.31 -23.99 -31.40
N ASP A 206 -15.69 -23.30 -30.44
CA ASP A 206 -14.42 -22.62 -30.63
C ASP A 206 -13.21 -23.57 -30.60
N THR A 207 -13.28 -24.67 -29.86
CA THR A 207 -12.21 -25.69 -29.81
C THR A 207 -12.19 -26.59 -31.06
N ASN A 208 -13.28 -26.60 -31.84
CA ASN A 208 -13.43 -27.36 -33.10
C ASN A 208 -13.06 -26.55 -34.37
N ARG A 209 -12.37 -25.42 -34.22
CA ARG A 209 -11.79 -24.62 -35.30
C ARG A 209 -10.28 -24.69 -35.31
#